data_AF-A0A0Q0Y130-F1
#
_entry.id   AF-A0A0Q0Y130-F1
#
_cell.length_a   1.000
_cell.length_b   1.000
_cell.length_c   1.000
_cell.angle_alpha   90.00
_cell.angle_beta   90.00
_cell.angle_gamma   90.00
#
_symmetry.space_group_name_H-M   'P 1'
#
loop_
_entity.id
_entity.type
_entity.pdbx_description
1 polymer ?
#
loop_
_entity_poly.entity_id
_entity_poly.type
_entity_poly.pdbx_seq_one_letter_code
_entity_poly.pdbx_strand_id
1 'polypeptide(L)'
;MTGGDAVAMAADWFALRPVAARTWLVAEPGHVNCFLVEGDERAVLVDTGLGLADVHAAARSLTGRPILAVNSHGHDDHRGGNWLFRDVAAHPLAAPSLRTPVPAERLAAYLAVAREQYAAYERLRADDERFFHLLTEDTTPRPLPPSADAWTVPAGPAPAALVDGERLDLGGRELTVLHTPGHSPDSLCLFDERDGLLFAGDTLVTGDFWVHLPDAEIDVFAATLRGLASRLAGSVREIYPAHTLRYRVGPDFLRRAADAFEAVAAGEAPGRPGTDLLRRPALRHDFADFSILRPLGIETAAATSETDGAPAELAAIDPELGAAFARYERALLAGDVATQQESFSASADVVRVDGDGPLVGPSALAAYRAARPTPGPRRLRALHTMRSPGETIITVSTNERLGADGRIVGLSTQTQVWARTDDGWRVIAACVAPMSDPNPTDDPSPAGGR
;
A
#
# COMPACT_ATOMS: atom_id res chain seq x y z
N MET A 1 35.10 8.49 -17.22
CA MET A 1 35.05 7.59 -16.04
C MET A 1 35.20 6.17 -16.55
N THR A 2 36.18 5.44 -16.04
CA THR A 2 36.36 4.02 -16.39
C THR A 2 35.29 3.19 -15.67
N GLY A 3 35.05 1.95 -16.11
CA GLY A 3 34.12 1.05 -15.42
C GLY A 3 34.49 0.79 -13.95
N GLY A 4 35.77 0.93 -13.58
CA GLY A 4 36.24 0.78 -12.19
C GLY A 4 35.87 1.96 -11.28
N ASP A 5 35.86 3.19 -11.82
CA ASP A 5 35.54 4.39 -11.04
C ASP A 5 34.05 4.43 -10.64
N ALA A 6 33.17 3.94 -11.51
CA ALA A 6 31.74 3.84 -11.25
C ALA A 6 31.41 2.78 -10.18
N VAL A 7 32.15 1.66 -10.17
CA VAL A 7 31.98 0.58 -9.18
C VAL A 7 32.45 1.02 -7.79
N ALA A 8 33.57 1.75 -7.70
CA ALA A 8 34.05 2.32 -6.43
C ALA A 8 33.06 3.35 -5.86
N MET A 9 32.56 4.26 -6.70
CA MET A 9 31.55 5.26 -6.30
C MET A 9 30.21 4.63 -5.87
N ALA A 10 29.83 3.49 -6.47
CA ALA A 10 28.62 2.76 -6.08
C ALA A 10 28.76 2.08 -4.72
N ALA A 11 29.92 1.45 -4.44
CA ALA A 11 30.22 0.89 -3.12
C ALA A 11 30.29 1.98 -2.04
N ASP A 12 30.82 3.16 -2.38
CA ASP A 12 30.89 4.32 -1.48
C ASP A 12 29.52 4.85 -1.08
N TRP A 13 28.45 4.60 -1.86
CA TRP A 13 27.11 5.05 -1.53
C TRP A 13 26.41 4.20 -0.46
N PHE A 14 26.72 2.90 -0.36
CA PHE A 14 26.12 2.03 0.67
C PHE A 14 26.59 2.41 2.07
N ALA A 15 25.72 2.20 3.07
CA ALA A 15 26.13 2.20 4.47
C ALA A 15 26.59 0.79 4.85
N LEU A 16 27.92 0.62 4.96
CA LEU A 16 28.57 -0.64 5.33
C LEU A 16 29.01 -0.61 6.79
N ARG A 17 28.47 -1.50 7.63
CA ARG A 17 28.79 -1.52 9.07
C ARG A 17 28.86 -2.93 9.63
N PRO A 18 29.87 -3.27 10.45
CA PRO A 18 29.83 -4.52 11.20
C PRO A 18 28.71 -4.46 12.24
N VAL A 19 27.84 -5.48 12.27
CA VAL A 19 26.73 -5.56 13.23
C VAL A 19 26.91 -6.70 14.23
N ALA A 20 27.61 -7.75 13.84
CA ALA A 20 28.06 -8.87 14.68
C ALA A 20 29.33 -9.50 14.09
N ALA A 21 29.85 -10.55 14.73
CA ALA A 21 31.03 -11.27 14.24
C ALA A 21 30.75 -11.84 12.84
N ARG A 22 31.57 -11.44 11.85
CA ARG A 22 31.43 -11.85 10.45
C ARG A 22 30.02 -11.57 9.89
N THR A 23 29.41 -10.47 10.33
CA THR A 23 28.08 -10.03 9.88
C THR A 23 28.06 -8.52 9.71
N TRP A 24 27.56 -8.06 8.57
CA TRP A 24 27.54 -6.64 8.22
C TRP A 24 26.18 -6.19 7.72
N LEU A 25 25.82 -4.96 8.05
CA LEU A 25 24.81 -4.19 7.35
C LEU A 25 25.39 -3.77 5.98
N VAL A 26 24.61 -3.96 4.93
CA VAL A 26 24.86 -3.51 3.56
C VAL A 26 23.63 -2.72 3.12
N ALA A 27 23.42 -1.54 3.71
CA ALA A 27 22.18 -0.80 3.55
C ALA A 27 22.23 0.22 2.41
N GLU A 28 21.14 0.29 1.67
CA GLU A 28 20.79 1.48 0.89
C GLU A 28 20.31 2.55 1.88
N PRO A 29 21.07 3.63 2.13
CA PRO A 29 20.90 4.41 3.35
C PRO A 29 19.57 5.18 3.41
N GLY A 30 18.66 4.72 4.27
CA GLY A 30 17.30 5.26 4.39
C GLY A 30 16.25 4.51 3.56
N HIS A 31 16.64 3.46 2.85
CA HIS A 31 15.76 2.63 2.04
C HIS A 31 15.72 1.21 2.62
N VAL A 32 16.48 0.28 2.02
CA VAL A 32 16.46 -1.15 2.37
C VAL A 32 17.77 -1.57 3.04
N ASN A 33 17.64 -2.30 4.14
CA ASN A 33 18.72 -2.88 4.91
C ASN A 33 18.96 -4.31 4.44
N CYS A 34 20.05 -4.52 3.70
CA CYS A 34 20.54 -5.87 3.39
C CYS A 34 21.57 -6.30 4.43
N PHE A 35 21.75 -7.60 4.62
CA PHE A 35 22.70 -8.13 5.61
C PHE A 35 23.60 -9.21 5.02
N LEU A 36 24.91 -9.01 5.13
CA LEU A 36 25.91 -10.00 4.72
C LEU A 36 26.32 -10.84 5.92
N VAL A 37 26.20 -12.16 5.79
CA VAL A 37 26.55 -13.14 6.81
C VAL A 37 27.60 -14.09 6.25
N GLU A 38 28.80 -14.10 6.82
CA GLU A 38 29.93 -14.86 6.28
C GLU A 38 30.30 -16.06 7.17
N GLY A 39 30.32 -17.26 6.58
CA GLY A 39 30.96 -18.46 7.15
C GLY A 39 32.34 -18.71 6.55
N ASP A 40 32.91 -19.89 6.74
CA ASP A 40 34.26 -20.28 6.33
C ASP A 40 34.39 -20.67 4.85
N GLU A 41 33.29 -20.99 4.19
CA GLU A 41 33.29 -21.43 2.79
C GLU A 41 32.53 -20.47 1.87
N ARG A 42 31.41 -19.89 2.34
CA ARG A 42 30.58 -18.95 1.59
C ARG A 42 29.95 -17.88 2.48
N ALA A 43 29.36 -16.87 1.85
CA ALA A 43 28.55 -15.86 2.51
C ALA A 43 27.12 -15.86 1.96
N VAL A 44 26.17 -15.42 2.77
CA VAL A 44 24.80 -15.11 2.37
C VAL A 44 24.59 -13.61 2.45
N LEU A 45 24.06 -13.02 1.39
CA LEU A 45 23.53 -11.66 1.40
C LEU A 45 22.00 -11.75 1.47
N VAL A 46 21.41 -11.29 2.56
CA VAL A 46 19.96 -11.22 2.74
C VAL A 46 19.44 -9.96 2.04
N ASP A 47 18.60 -10.16 1.04
CA ASP A 47 18.07 -9.16 0.10
C ASP A 47 19.14 -8.43 -0.72
N THR A 48 18.71 -7.75 -1.78
CA THR A 48 19.60 -7.02 -2.70
C THR A 48 19.16 -5.57 -2.95
N GLY A 49 18.26 -5.06 -2.10
CA GLY A 49 17.79 -3.68 -2.12
C GLY A 49 17.01 -3.29 -3.38
N LEU A 50 16.81 -1.99 -3.57
CA LEU A 50 16.17 -1.38 -4.73
C LEU A 50 16.99 -1.60 -6.01
N GLY A 51 18.30 -1.84 -5.90
CA GLY A 51 19.20 -1.94 -7.06
C GLY A 51 19.57 -0.57 -7.63
N LEU A 52 19.56 0.47 -6.78
CA LEU A 52 19.95 1.83 -7.17
C LEU A 52 21.47 1.94 -7.42
N ALA A 53 22.26 1.07 -6.81
CA ALA A 53 23.71 0.96 -6.95
C ALA A 53 24.14 -0.52 -6.91
N ASP A 54 25.41 -0.80 -7.23
CA ASP A 54 25.94 -2.17 -7.30
C ASP A 54 26.16 -2.77 -5.90
N VAL A 55 25.11 -3.41 -5.37
CA VAL A 55 25.15 -4.10 -4.07
C VAL A 55 26.11 -5.30 -4.07
N HIS A 56 26.35 -5.94 -5.23
CA HIS A 56 27.30 -7.04 -5.31
C HIS A 56 28.73 -6.55 -5.10
N ALA A 57 29.11 -5.41 -5.70
CA ALA A 57 30.39 -4.77 -5.45
C ALA A 57 30.53 -4.34 -3.98
N ALA A 58 29.48 -3.75 -3.39
CA ALA A 58 29.47 -3.37 -1.98
C ALA A 58 29.68 -4.58 -1.06
N ALA A 59 28.96 -5.69 -1.27
CA ALA A 59 29.13 -6.91 -0.50
C ALA A 59 30.52 -7.55 -0.71
N ARG A 60 31.05 -7.56 -1.95
CA ARG A 60 32.40 -8.08 -2.27
C ARG A 60 33.53 -7.28 -1.64
N SER A 61 33.31 -6.01 -1.30
CA SER A 61 34.30 -5.23 -0.54
C SER A 61 34.49 -5.74 0.89
N LEU A 62 33.51 -6.47 1.44
CA LEU A 62 33.50 -7.00 2.79
C LEU A 62 33.95 -8.47 2.86
N THR A 63 33.79 -9.24 1.78
CA THR A 63 34.10 -10.67 1.74
C THR A 63 34.79 -11.13 0.45
N GLY A 64 35.80 -11.99 0.60
CA GLY A 64 36.40 -12.74 -0.50
C GLY A 64 35.65 -14.04 -0.87
N ARG A 65 34.66 -14.45 -0.08
CA ARG A 65 33.96 -15.73 -0.23
C ARG A 65 32.89 -15.64 -1.33
N PRO A 66 32.51 -16.78 -1.97
CA PRO A 66 31.34 -16.83 -2.83
C PRO A 66 30.09 -16.34 -2.09
N ILE A 67 29.26 -15.53 -2.74
CA ILE A 67 28.06 -14.94 -2.14
C ILE A 67 26.82 -15.58 -2.77
N LEU A 68 25.96 -16.14 -1.92
CA LEU A 68 24.59 -16.52 -2.25
C LEU A 68 23.66 -15.35 -1.87
N ALA A 69 22.97 -14.75 -2.84
CA ALA A 69 21.91 -13.79 -2.52
C ALA A 69 20.64 -14.56 -2.12
N VAL A 70 20.06 -14.23 -0.97
CA VAL A 70 18.83 -14.85 -0.48
C VAL A 70 17.79 -13.76 -0.32
N ASN A 71 16.69 -13.82 -1.08
CA ASN A 71 15.59 -12.89 -0.89
C ASN A 71 14.70 -13.35 0.25
N SER A 72 14.36 -12.44 1.14
CA SER A 72 13.34 -12.62 2.16
C SER A 72 11.97 -12.80 1.52
N HIS A 73 11.67 -12.08 0.44
CA HIS A 73 10.45 -12.23 -0.37
C HIS A 73 10.59 -11.56 -1.75
N GLY A 74 9.55 -11.65 -2.58
CA GLY A 74 9.54 -11.25 -3.98
C GLY A 74 9.16 -9.80 -4.29
N HIS A 75 9.00 -8.92 -3.30
CA HIS A 75 8.76 -7.49 -3.60
C HIS A 75 9.99 -6.82 -4.22
N ASP A 76 9.74 -5.78 -5.01
CA ASP A 76 10.74 -5.25 -5.94
C ASP A 76 11.95 -4.63 -5.26
N ASP A 77 11.74 -4.04 -4.09
CA ASP A 77 12.72 -3.37 -3.27
C ASP A 77 13.63 -4.33 -2.50
N HIS A 78 13.36 -5.64 -2.54
CA HIS A 78 14.21 -6.66 -1.93
C HIS A 78 15.08 -7.42 -2.93
N ARG A 79 14.82 -7.22 -4.23
CA ARG A 79 15.38 -8.04 -5.32
C ARG A 79 16.05 -7.23 -6.43
N GLY A 80 16.16 -5.92 -6.26
CA GLY A 80 16.63 -4.98 -7.26
C GLY A 80 18.03 -5.29 -7.78
N GLY A 81 18.90 -5.82 -6.93
CA GLY A 81 20.27 -6.23 -7.29
C GLY A 81 20.41 -7.69 -7.73
N ASN A 82 19.35 -8.52 -7.74
CA ASN A 82 19.48 -9.97 -7.97
C ASN A 82 20.18 -10.34 -9.28
N TRP A 83 19.99 -9.55 -10.34
CA TRP A 83 20.59 -9.77 -11.66
C TRP A 83 22.12 -9.66 -11.66
N LEU A 84 22.72 -9.07 -10.62
CA LEU A 84 24.18 -9.00 -10.41
C LEU A 84 24.77 -10.30 -9.86
N PHE A 85 23.93 -11.22 -9.38
CA PHE A 85 24.36 -12.45 -8.73
C PHE A 85 24.12 -13.65 -9.66
N ARG A 86 25.05 -14.60 -9.61
CA ARG A 86 24.88 -15.90 -10.27
C ARG A 86 23.97 -16.82 -9.47
N ASP A 87 24.19 -16.85 -8.15
CA ASP A 87 23.53 -17.76 -7.23
C ASP A 87 22.54 -16.95 -6.39
N VAL A 88 21.25 -17.21 -6.61
CA VAL A 88 20.13 -16.60 -5.89
C VAL A 88 19.26 -17.71 -5.31
N ALA A 89 18.74 -17.54 -4.10
CA ALA A 89 17.78 -18.45 -3.49
C ALA A 89 16.61 -17.68 -2.85
N ALA A 90 15.43 -18.30 -2.84
CA ALA A 90 14.22 -17.69 -2.29
C ALA A 90 13.15 -18.78 -2.06
N HIS A 91 12.05 -18.40 -1.42
CA HIS A 91 10.88 -19.27 -1.36
C HIS A 91 10.34 -19.54 -2.79
N PRO A 92 9.85 -20.77 -3.11
CA PRO A 92 9.34 -21.10 -4.45
C PRO A 92 8.26 -20.15 -4.98
N LEU A 93 7.42 -19.61 -4.10
CA LEU A 93 6.36 -18.65 -4.48
C LEU A 93 6.92 -17.30 -4.94
N ALA A 94 8.15 -16.93 -4.56
CA ALA A 94 8.82 -15.73 -5.02
C ALA A 94 9.28 -15.84 -6.49
N ALA A 95 9.53 -17.06 -6.96
CA ALA A 95 10.23 -17.30 -8.22
C ALA A 95 9.65 -16.62 -9.46
N PRO A 96 8.31 -16.48 -9.65
CA PRO A 96 7.75 -15.70 -10.75
C PRO A 96 8.18 -14.23 -10.71
N SER A 97 8.05 -13.56 -9.55
CA SER A 97 8.39 -12.14 -9.40
C SER A 97 9.87 -11.87 -9.68
N LEU A 98 10.76 -12.72 -9.17
CA LEU A 98 12.22 -12.61 -9.32
C LEU A 98 12.68 -12.66 -10.79
N ARG A 99 11.92 -13.33 -11.66
CA ARG A 99 12.24 -13.50 -13.09
C ARG A 99 11.52 -12.53 -14.02
N THR A 100 10.75 -11.60 -13.48
CA THR A 100 10.07 -10.56 -14.27
C THR A 100 10.77 -9.22 -14.07
N PRO A 101 11.02 -8.40 -15.09
CA PRO A 101 11.52 -7.04 -14.90
C PRO A 101 10.49 -6.16 -14.17
N VAL A 102 10.94 -5.18 -13.40
CA VAL A 102 10.04 -4.22 -12.74
C VAL A 102 9.62 -3.12 -13.73
N PRO A 103 8.32 -2.79 -13.84
CA PRO A 103 7.85 -1.69 -14.70
C PRO A 103 8.40 -0.33 -14.25
N ALA A 104 8.78 0.51 -15.22
CA ALA A 104 9.41 1.81 -14.95
C ALA A 104 8.53 2.76 -14.14
N GLU A 105 7.21 2.68 -14.29
CA GLU A 105 6.24 3.51 -13.57
C GLU A 105 6.30 3.26 -12.05
N ARG A 106 6.51 2.00 -11.66
CA ARG A 106 6.64 1.60 -10.25
C ARG A 106 7.95 2.12 -9.66
N LEU A 107 9.04 2.07 -10.42
CA LEU A 107 10.34 2.63 -10.04
C LEU A 107 10.27 4.16 -9.87
N ALA A 108 9.57 4.86 -10.77
CA ALA A 108 9.42 6.31 -10.69
C ALA A 108 8.72 6.76 -9.39
N ALA A 109 7.71 6.02 -8.92
CA ALA A 109 7.04 6.30 -7.66
C ALA A 109 7.99 6.20 -6.45
N TYR A 110 8.86 5.19 -6.42
CA TYR A 110 9.89 5.04 -5.38
C TYR A 110 10.89 6.20 -5.39
N LEU A 111 11.39 6.62 -6.56
CA LEU A 111 12.32 7.75 -6.64
C LEU A 111 11.70 9.06 -6.14
N ALA A 112 10.42 9.30 -6.41
CA ALA A 112 9.72 10.48 -5.91
C ALA A 112 9.68 10.50 -4.37
N VAL A 113 9.32 9.37 -3.76
CA VAL A 113 9.29 9.20 -2.31
C VAL A 113 10.69 9.33 -1.69
N ALA A 114 11.71 8.72 -2.28
CA ALA A 114 13.08 8.79 -1.78
C ALA A 114 13.58 10.25 -1.72
N ARG A 115 13.26 11.05 -2.74
CA ARG A 115 13.60 12.49 -2.77
C ARG A 115 12.82 13.27 -1.71
N GLU A 116 11.52 12.99 -1.53
CA GLU A 116 10.71 13.61 -0.48
C GLU A 116 11.23 13.29 0.93
N GLN A 117 11.56 12.02 1.17
CA GLN A 117 12.12 11.52 2.42
C GLN A 117 13.44 12.22 2.77
N TYR A 118 14.38 12.30 1.82
CA TYR A 118 15.66 12.97 2.05
C TYR A 118 15.48 14.46 2.35
N ALA A 119 14.61 15.15 1.61
CA ALA A 119 14.30 16.55 1.86
C ALA A 119 13.64 16.77 3.24
N ALA A 120 12.81 15.82 3.70
CA ALA A 120 12.23 15.84 5.04
C ALA A 120 13.29 15.62 6.12
N TYR A 121 14.23 14.70 5.89
CA TYR A 121 15.35 14.46 6.80
C TYR A 121 16.23 15.71 6.97
N GLU A 122 16.56 16.43 5.91
CA GLU A 122 17.35 17.67 6.00
C GLU A 122 16.69 18.73 6.89
N ARG A 123 15.36 18.85 6.85
CA ARG A 123 14.61 19.73 7.75
C ARG A 123 14.67 19.24 9.20
N LEU A 124 14.44 17.94 9.41
CA LEU A 124 14.53 17.32 10.74
C LEU A 124 15.94 17.49 11.33
N ARG A 125 16.98 17.30 10.53
CA ARG A 125 18.38 17.43 10.95
C ARG A 125 18.70 18.82 11.48
N ALA A 126 18.21 19.87 10.80
CA ALA A 126 18.41 21.24 11.26
C ALA A 126 17.77 21.51 12.63
N ASP A 127 16.57 20.96 12.86
CA ASP A 127 15.91 21.07 14.17
C ASP A 127 16.58 20.18 15.23
N ASP A 128 17.02 18.97 14.86
CA ASP A 128 17.74 18.06 15.76
C ASP A 128 19.06 18.66 16.24
N GLU A 129 19.88 19.20 15.34
CA GLU A 129 21.15 19.86 15.67
C GLU A 129 20.95 21.10 16.56
N ARG A 130 19.80 21.78 16.43
CA ARG A 130 19.50 22.96 17.23
C ARG A 130 18.97 22.63 18.62
N PHE A 131 18.20 21.56 18.77
CA PHE A 131 17.37 21.35 19.96
C PHE A 131 17.56 19.99 20.64
N PHE A 132 17.70 18.90 19.90
CA PHE A 132 17.45 17.55 20.44
C PHE A 132 18.68 16.64 20.46
N HIS A 133 19.57 16.74 19.46
CA HIS A 133 20.76 15.93 19.31
C HIS A 133 20.50 14.41 19.41
N LEU A 134 19.43 13.94 18.77
CA LEU A 134 19.02 12.54 18.76
C LEU A 134 19.56 11.77 17.55
N LEU A 135 19.80 12.45 16.44
CA LEU A 135 20.28 11.80 15.22
C LEU A 135 21.74 11.39 15.35
N THR A 136 22.05 10.19 14.89
CA THR A 136 23.41 9.65 14.85
C THR A 136 23.82 9.34 13.43
N GLU A 137 25.08 8.94 13.25
CA GLU A 137 25.54 8.40 11.98
C GLU A 137 24.69 7.19 11.54
N ASP A 138 24.22 6.38 12.50
CA ASP A 138 23.37 5.22 12.23
C ASP A 138 22.02 5.60 11.64
N THR A 139 21.51 6.78 11.98
CA THR A 139 20.22 7.29 11.50
C THR A 139 20.35 8.36 10.42
N THR A 140 21.45 8.36 9.66
CA THR A 140 21.67 9.30 8.56
C THR A 140 21.40 8.64 7.21
N PRO A 141 20.28 8.98 6.51
CA PRO A 141 20.07 8.57 5.12
C PRO A 141 21.03 9.32 4.20
N ARG A 142 21.15 8.86 2.94
CA ARG A 142 21.97 9.52 1.92
C ARG A 142 21.09 9.99 0.75
N PRO A 143 21.50 11.04 0.02
CA PRO A 143 20.82 11.38 -1.23
C PRO A 143 20.94 10.21 -2.20
N LEU A 144 19.99 10.10 -3.13
CA LEU A 144 20.00 9.09 -4.18
C LEU A 144 21.34 9.11 -4.95
N PRO A 145 21.88 7.95 -5.35
CA PRO A 145 23.14 7.88 -6.07
C PRO A 145 22.97 8.43 -7.49
N PRO A 146 24.06 8.85 -8.17
CA PRO A 146 23.99 9.34 -9.55
C PRO A 146 23.34 8.35 -10.55
N SER A 147 23.39 7.05 -10.26
CA SER A 147 22.76 5.99 -11.06
C SER A 147 21.23 5.96 -10.99
N ALA A 148 20.62 6.66 -10.02
CA ALA A 148 19.16 6.64 -9.81
C ALA A 148 18.36 7.12 -11.04
N ASP A 149 18.91 8.04 -11.82
CA ASP A 149 18.23 8.58 -13.01
C ASP A 149 18.15 7.57 -14.18
N ALA A 150 18.98 6.52 -14.14
CA ALA A 150 18.99 5.40 -15.09
C ALA A 150 18.57 4.08 -14.43
N TRP A 151 17.91 4.15 -13.28
CA TRP A 151 17.55 2.99 -12.48
C TRP A 151 16.61 2.05 -13.25
N THR A 152 17.01 0.79 -13.32
CA THR A 152 16.21 -0.31 -13.86
C THR A 152 16.39 -1.52 -12.97
N VAL A 153 15.36 -2.37 -12.90
CA VAL A 153 15.43 -3.67 -12.24
C VAL A 153 15.14 -4.76 -13.27
N PRO A 154 16.17 -5.33 -13.91
CA PRO A 154 16.05 -6.45 -14.84
C PRO A 154 15.48 -7.72 -14.18
N ALA A 155 15.14 -8.70 -15.00
CA ALA A 155 14.89 -10.05 -14.52
C ALA A 155 16.15 -10.65 -13.90
N GLY A 156 16.02 -11.22 -12.70
CA GLY A 156 17.09 -11.97 -12.05
C GLY A 156 17.19 -13.42 -12.56
N PRO A 157 18.22 -14.17 -12.13
CA PRO A 157 18.32 -15.60 -12.41
C PRO A 157 17.17 -16.38 -11.73
N ALA A 158 16.95 -17.61 -12.17
CA ALA A 158 16.02 -18.50 -11.48
C ALA A 158 16.56 -18.84 -10.08
N PRO A 159 15.79 -18.61 -9.00
CA PRO A 159 16.27 -18.87 -7.65
C PRO A 159 16.29 -20.37 -7.37
N ALA A 160 17.27 -20.81 -6.58
CA ALA A 160 17.17 -22.07 -5.85
C ALA A 160 16.03 -21.98 -4.83
N ALA A 161 15.28 -23.07 -4.68
CA ALA A 161 14.16 -23.13 -3.75
C ALA A 161 14.67 -23.27 -2.31
N LEU A 162 14.12 -22.45 -1.40
CA LEU A 162 14.28 -22.58 0.04
C LEU A 162 12.94 -22.96 0.68
N VAL A 163 12.97 -23.92 1.60
CA VAL A 163 11.78 -24.38 2.33
C VAL A 163 11.95 -24.21 3.84
N ASP A 164 10.84 -24.19 4.58
CA ASP A 164 10.88 -24.05 6.04
C ASP A 164 11.76 -25.13 6.69
N GLY A 165 12.59 -24.71 7.63
CA GLY A 165 13.50 -25.58 8.39
C GLY A 165 14.78 -25.99 7.66
N GLU A 166 14.95 -25.62 6.39
CA GLU A 166 16.20 -25.87 5.65
C GLU A 166 17.38 -25.14 6.30
N ARG A 167 18.58 -25.76 6.25
CA ARG A 167 19.81 -25.17 6.79
C ARG A 167 20.78 -24.80 5.67
N LEU A 168 21.17 -23.53 5.66
CA LEU A 168 22.20 -23.00 4.78
C LEU A 168 23.55 -23.11 5.47
N ASP A 169 24.33 -24.14 5.14
CA ASP A 169 25.71 -24.28 5.62
C ASP A 169 26.62 -23.26 4.94
N LEU A 170 27.29 -22.41 5.71
CA LEU A 170 28.24 -21.40 5.25
C LEU A 170 29.70 -21.81 5.49
N GLY A 171 29.94 -23.00 6.05
CA GLY A 171 31.21 -23.46 6.60
C GLY A 171 31.39 -22.96 8.03
N GLY A 172 31.23 -23.83 9.04
CA GLY A 172 31.39 -23.44 10.46
C GLY A 172 30.33 -22.46 11.00
N ARG A 173 29.30 -22.15 10.20
CA ARG A 173 28.14 -21.31 10.54
C ARG A 173 26.95 -21.77 9.68
N GLU A 174 25.78 -21.92 10.28
CA GLU A 174 24.55 -22.32 9.58
C GLU A 174 23.46 -21.28 9.78
N LEU A 175 22.61 -21.06 8.77
CA LEU A 175 21.39 -20.27 8.89
C LEU A 175 20.17 -21.17 8.65
N THR A 176 19.24 -21.19 9.60
CA THR A 176 17.95 -21.89 9.46
C THR A 176 16.96 -21.00 8.72
N VAL A 177 16.35 -21.51 7.65
CA VAL A 177 15.27 -20.86 6.92
C VAL A 177 13.96 -21.03 7.69
N LEU A 178 13.22 -19.94 7.87
CA LEU A 178 11.91 -19.93 8.52
C LEU A 178 10.88 -19.35 7.54
N HIS A 179 9.86 -20.13 7.16
CA HIS A 179 8.76 -19.61 6.33
C HIS A 179 7.81 -18.78 7.20
N THR A 180 7.61 -17.53 6.81
CA THR A 180 6.89 -16.53 7.61
C THR A 180 5.85 -15.79 6.76
N PRO A 181 4.82 -16.49 6.23
CA PRO A 181 3.81 -15.87 5.40
C PRO A 181 2.99 -14.84 6.20
N GLY A 182 2.56 -13.76 5.55
CA GLY A 182 1.71 -12.75 6.18
C GLY A 182 1.85 -11.39 5.52
N HIS A 183 3.07 -10.84 5.49
CA HIS A 183 3.40 -9.67 4.68
C HIS A 183 3.25 -9.99 3.18
N SER A 184 3.79 -11.14 2.80
CA SER A 184 3.55 -11.79 1.51
C SER A 184 3.50 -13.32 1.72
N PRO A 185 2.94 -14.10 0.78
CA PRO A 185 2.86 -15.56 0.93
C PRO A 185 4.23 -16.26 0.86
N ASP A 186 5.22 -15.59 0.28
CA ASP A 186 6.57 -16.09 0.03
C ASP A 186 7.62 -15.58 1.03
N SER A 187 7.20 -14.82 2.05
CA SER A 187 8.07 -14.25 3.08
C SER A 187 8.84 -15.31 3.88
N LEU A 188 10.13 -15.06 4.07
CA LEU A 188 11.08 -15.87 4.84
C LEU A 188 11.83 -15.00 5.86
N CYS A 189 12.18 -15.60 6.99
CA CYS A 189 13.28 -15.14 7.85
C CYS A 189 14.47 -16.11 7.75
N LEU A 190 15.68 -15.61 7.99
CA LEU A 190 16.86 -16.44 8.23
C LEU A 190 17.31 -16.30 9.69
N PHE A 191 17.54 -17.42 10.36
CA PHE A 191 17.93 -17.44 11.77
C PHE A 191 19.31 -18.07 11.96
N ASP A 192 20.21 -17.31 12.56
CA ASP A 192 21.49 -17.80 13.06
C ASP A 192 21.31 -18.26 14.51
N GLU A 193 21.15 -19.58 14.70
CA GLU A 193 20.96 -20.19 16.02
C GLU A 193 22.19 -20.01 16.93
N ARG A 194 23.40 -19.93 16.35
CA ARG A 194 24.65 -19.83 17.11
C ARG A 194 24.77 -18.47 17.79
N ASP A 195 24.50 -17.40 17.04
CA ASP A 195 24.70 -16.02 17.50
C ASP A 195 23.39 -15.35 17.95
N GLY A 196 22.25 -16.04 17.78
CA GLY A 196 20.92 -15.57 18.12
C GLY A 196 20.44 -14.43 17.23
N LEU A 197 20.80 -14.42 15.94
CA LEU A 197 20.51 -13.32 15.02
C LEU A 197 19.35 -13.70 14.09
N LEU A 198 18.28 -12.90 14.07
CA LEU A 198 17.15 -13.08 13.17
C LEU A 198 17.15 -12.00 12.08
N PHE A 199 17.35 -12.39 10.83
CA PHE A 199 17.18 -11.51 9.67
C PHE A 199 15.74 -11.66 9.17
N ALA A 200 14.92 -10.63 9.37
CA ALA A 200 13.47 -10.79 9.37
C ALA A 200 12.78 -10.38 8.07
N GLY A 201 13.49 -9.76 7.13
CA GLY A 201 12.84 -9.13 5.97
C GLY A 201 11.74 -8.17 6.43
N ASP A 202 10.58 -8.30 5.81
CA ASP A 202 9.37 -7.54 6.13
C ASP A 202 8.44 -8.27 7.11
N THR A 203 8.84 -9.45 7.59
CA THR A 203 8.13 -10.15 8.66
C THR A 203 8.16 -9.34 9.96
N LEU A 204 9.25 -8.59 10.19
CA LEU A 204 9.37 -7.63 11.29
C LEU A 204 9.98 -6.34 10.78
N VAL A 205 9.19 -5.27 10.78
CA VAL A 205 9.64 -3.91 10.42
C VAL A 205 9.49 -2.95 11.58
N THR A 206 10.40 -1.98 11.69
CA THR A 206 10.19 -0.81 12.53
C THR A 206 9.51 0.27 11.69
N GLY A 207 8.48 0.95 12.20
CA GLY A 207 7.64 1.81 11.37
C GLY A 207 6.37 1.12 10.89
N ASP A 208 6.00 1.24 9.62
CA ASP A 208 4.69 0.80 9.14
C ASP A 208 4.73 -0.61 8.57
N PHE A 209 4.04 -1.56 9.20
CA PHE A 209 3.72 -2.86 8.61
C PHE A 209 2.63 -2.68 7.55
N TRP A 210 2.94 -3.03 6.31
CA TRP A 210 2.01 -2.93 5.19
C TRP A 210 1.23 -4.24 5.07
N VAL A 211 0.01 -4.25 5.62
CA VAL A 211 -0.96 -5.36 5.53
C VAL A 211 -2.15 -4.97 4.65
N HIS A 212 -2.12 -3.78 4.04
CA HIS A 212 -3.14 -3.28 3.11
C HIS A 212 -2.84 -3.62 1.65
N LEU A 213 -1.74 -4.33 1.39
CA LEU A 213 -1.39 -4.81 0.06
C LEU A 213 -2.23 -6.04 -0.33
N PRO A 214 -2.48 -6.28 -1.62
CA PRO A 214 -3.35 -7.37 -2.07
C PRO A 214 -2.87 -8.79 -1.72
N ASP A 215 -1.60 -8.95 -1.41
CA ASP A 215 -0.94 -10.22 -1.10
C ASP A 215 -0.63 -10.39 0.40
N ALA A 216 -1.06 -9.44 1.24
CA ALA A 216 -0.91 -9.50 2.69
C ALA A 216 -2.21 -9.93 3.36
N GLU A 217 -2.10 -10.77 4.41
CA GLU A 217 -3.26 -11.34 5.11
C GLU A 217 -3.09 -11.23 6.62
N ILE A 218 -3.95 -10.44 7.28
CA ILE A 218 -3.78 -10.08 8.70
C ILE A 218 -3.82 -11.29 9.63
N ASP A 219 -4.74 -12.23 9.41
CA ASP A 219 -4.90 -13.41 10.26
C ASP A 219 -3.72 -14.37 10.10
N VAL A 220 -3.23 -14.53 8.87
CA VAL A 220 -2.04 -15.34 8.57
C VAL A 220 -0.81 -14.71 9.23
N PHE A 221 -0.65 -13.39 9.13
CA PHE A 221 0.48 -12.69 9.70
C PHE A 221 0.49 -12.77 11.23
N ALA A 222 -0.68 -12.61 11.88
CA ALA A 222 -0.82 -12.78 13.32
C ALA A 222 -0.41 -14.20 13.77
N ALA A 223 -0.92 -15.23 13.09
CA ALA A 223 -0.58 -16.62 13.38
C ALA A 223 0.92 -16.91 13.18
N THR A 224 1.51 -16.38 12.11
CA THR A 224 2.95 -16.49 11.82
C THR A 224 3.79 -15.86 12.93
N LEU A 225 3.50 -14.62 13.34
CA LEU A 225 4.26 -13.94 14.38
C LEU A 225 4.13 -14.64 15.73
N ARG A 226 2.93 -15.13 16.08
CA ARG A 226 2.73 -15.94 17.29
C ARG A 226 3.53 -17.24 17.26
N GLY A 227 3.49 -17.96 16.13
CA GLY A 227 4.26 -19.18 15.93
C GLY A 227 5.77 -18.94 16.02
N LEU A 228 6.26 -17.88 15.39
CA LEU A 228 7.66 -17.48 15.41
C LEU A 228 8.11 -17.09 16.83
N ALA A 229 7.31 -16.30 17.55
CA ALA A 229 7.56 -15.92 18.94
C ALA A 229 7.65 -17.14 19.86
N SER A 230 6.80 -18.15 19.64
CA SER A 230 6.87 -19.42 20.38
C SER A 230 8.09 -20.25 20.00
N ARG A 231 8.41 -20.36 18.70
CA ARG A 231 9.51 -21.20 18.19
C ARG A 231 10.88 -20.69 18.62
N LEU A 232 11.05 -19.37 18.68
CA LEU A 232 12.35 -18.73 18.96
C LEU A 232 12.47 -18.16 20.38
N ALA A 233 11.54 -18.53 21.27
CA ALA A 233 11.50 -18.04 22.64
C ALA A 233 12.83 -18.31 23.38
N GLY A 234 13.50 -17.24 23.79
CA GLY A 234 14.80 -17.32 24.49
C GLY A 234 16.01 -17.61 23.59
N SER A 235 15.82 -17.84 22.29
CA SER A 235 16.90 -18.09 21.33
C SER A 235 17.34 -16.83 20.57
N VAL A 236 16.44 -15.87 20.39
CA VAL A 236 16.76 -14.60 19.72
C VAL A 236 17.51 -13.68 20.68
N ARG A 237 18.67 -13.19 20.24
CA ARG A 237 19.43 -12.12 20.88
C ARG A 237 19.16 -10.77 20.22
N GLU A 238 19.02 -10.76 18.90
CA GLU A 238 18.86 -9.54 18.11
C GLU A 238 18.10 -9.80 16.82
N ILE A 239 17.32 -8.82 16.38
CA ILE A 239 16.49 -8.89 15.18
C ILE A 239 16.92 -7.76 14.24
N TYR A 240 17.04 -8.09 12.95
CA TYR A 240 17.45 -7.22 11.87
C TYR A 240 16.32 -7.07 10.83
N PRO A 241 15.49 -6.01 10.94
CA PRO A 241 14.49 -5.62 9.95
C PRO A 241 15.09 -5.17 8.61
N ALA A 242 14.33 -5.32 7.53
CA ALA A 242 14.75 -4.86 6.20
C ALA A 242 14.46 -3.36 5.92
N HIS A 243 13.62 -2.69 6.70
CA HIS A 243 13.23 -1.29 6.42
C HIS A 243 13.57 -0.30 7.52
N THR A 244 13.61 0.97 7.10
CA THR A 244 13.86 2.17 7.92
C THR A 244 15.28 2.27 8.47
N LEU A 245 15.58 3.43 9.07
CA LEU A 245 16.89 3.70 9.67
C LEU A 245 17.15 2.91 10.96
N ARG A 246 16.10 2.34 11.58
CA ARG A 246 16.23 1.49 12.77
C ARG A 246 16.40 0.02 12.34
N TYR A 247 17.56 -0.30 11.80
CA TYR A 247 17.90 -1.62 11.25
C TYR A 247 18.13 -2.73 12.30
N ARG A 248 17.89 -2.47 13.59
CA ARG A 248 18.19 -3.37 14.70
C ARG A 248 17.22 -3.17 15.85
N VAL A 249 16.65 -4.26 16.36
CA VAL A 249 15.79 -4.26 17.56
C VAL A 249 16.08 -5.46 18.46
N GLY A 250 15.77 -5.31 19.75
CA GLY A 250 15.92 -6.38 20.74
C GLY A 250 14.85 -7.49 20.61
N PRO A 251 15.06 -8.64 21.26
CA PRO A 251 14.23 -9.84 21.07
C PRO A 251 12.78 -9.67 21.54
N ASP A 252 12.53 -8.77 22.51
CA ASP A 252 11.17 -8.44 22.95
C ASP A 252 10.29 -7.87 21.83
N PHE A 253 10.88 -7.33 20.75
CA PHE A 253 10.14 -6.78 19.63
C PHE A 253 9.25 -7.82 18.95
N LEU A 254 9.74 -9.05 18.76
CA LEU A 254 8.95 -10.13 18.15
C LEU A 254 7.66 -10.42 18.94
N ARG A 255 7.77 -10.50 20.27
CA ARG A 255 6.59 -10.71 21.12
C ARG A 255 5.62 -9.53 21.06
N ARG A 256 6.13 -8.29 21.11
CA ARG A 256 5.28 -7.09 20.99
C ARG A 256 4.55 -7.03 19.65
N ALA A 257 5.23 -7.39 18.56
CA ALA A 257 4.63 -7.46 17.24
C ALA A 257 3.55 -8.54 17.17
N ALA A 258 3.82 -9.74 17.70
CA ALA A 258 2.82 -10.81 17.78
C ALA A 258 1.57 -10.37 18.57
N ASP A 259 1.74 -9.81 19.77
CA ASP A 259 0.63 -9.33 20.61
C ASP A 259 -0.18 -8.23 19.89
N ALA A 260 0.49 -7.31 19.18
CA ALA A 260 -0.14 -6.24 18.41
C ALA A 260 -0.96 -6.76 17.22
N PHE A 261 -0.41 -7.71 16.46
CA PHE A 261 -1.11 -8.31 15.32
C PHE A 261 -2.33 -9.12 15.75
N GLU A 262 -2.24 -9.86 16.86
CA GLU A 262 -3.41 -10.55 17.44
C GLU A 262 -4.51 -9.56 17.83
N ALA A 263 -4.16 -8.45 18.49
CA ALA A 263 -5.13 -7.42 18.86
C ALA A 263 -5.78 -6.73 17.64
N VAL A 264 -5.03 -6.50 16.55
CA VAL A 264 -5.58 -5.95 15.31
C VAL A 264 -6.48 -6.96 14.60
N ALA A 265 -6.07 -8.22 14.52
CA ALA A 265 -6.86 -9.30 13.92
C ALA A 265 -8.18 -9.53 14.67
N ALA A 266 -8.14 -9.48 16.00
CA ALA A 266 -9.32 -9.59 16.86
C ALA A 266 -10.22 -8.34 16.86
N GLY A 267 -9.80 -7.23 16.24
CA GLY A 267 -10.54 -5.97 16.24
C GLY A 267 -10.51 -5.22 17.58
N GLU A 268 -9.56 -5.56 18.46
CA GLU A 268 -9.41 -4.98 19.80
C GLU A 268 -8.52 -3.72 19.79
N ALA A 269 -7.67 -3.57 18.77
CA ALA A 269 -6.82 -2.41 18.61
C ALA A 269 -7.55 -1.26 17.88
N PRO A 270 -7.61 -0.04 18.44
CA PRO A 270 -8.24 1.10 17.77
C PRO A 270 -7.52 1.45 16.47
N GLY A 271 -8.29 1.73 15.42
CA GLY A 271 -7.78 2.15 14.12
C GLY A 271 -8.23 3.58 13.79
N ARG A 272 -7.42 4.30 13.01
CA ARG A 272 -7.77 5.60 12.43
C ARG A 272 -7.44 5.64 10.95
N PRO A 273 -8.17 6.41 10.13
CA PRO A 273 -7.75 6.67 8.76
C PRO A 273 -6.33 7.26 8.72
N GLY A 274 -5.53 6.77 7.79
CA GLY A 274 -4.18 7.26 7.53
C GLY A 274 -3.75 6.91 6.11
N THR A 275 -2.48 7.13 5.83
CA THR A 275 -1.85 6.69 4.59
C THR A 275 -0.52 6.03 4.86
N ASP A 276 -0.07 5.20 3.94
CA ASP A 276 1.32 4.78 3.90
C ASP A 276 2.24 5.86 3.32
N LEU A 277 3.53 5.52 3.17
CA LEU A 277 4.57 6.36 2.60
C LEU A 277 4.27 6.82 1.16
N LEU A 278 3.55 5.99 0.38
CA LEU A 278 3.13 6.29 -1.00
C LEU A 278 1.79 7.05 -1.05
N ARG A 279 1.28 7.51 0.10
CA ARG A 279 0.00 8.22 0.26
C ARG A 279 -1.21 7.36 -0.12
N ARG A 280 -1.07 6.03 -0.12
CA ARG A 280 -2.22 5.12 -0.31
C ARG A 280 -3.04 5.08 0.97
N PRO A 281 -4.37 5.21 0.91
CA PRO A 281 -5.22 5.15 2.10
C PRO A 281 -5.15 3.79 2.80
N ALA A 282 -5.09 3.81 4.12
CA ALA A 282 -5.11 2.61 4.96
C ALA A 282 -5.77 2.90 6.31
N LEU A 283 -6.31 1.86 6.96
CA LEU A 283 -6.68 1.95 8.37
C LEU A 283 -5.42 1.67 9.19
N ARG A 284 -4.98 2.68 9.94
CA ARG A 284 -3.73 2.67 10.71
C ARG A 284 -4.02 2.37 12.18
N HIS A 285 -3.30 1.37 12.71
CA HIS A 285 -3.26 1.04 14.13
C HIS A 285 -1.88 1.38 14.66
N ASP A 286 -1.79 2.30 15.63
CA ASP A 286 -0.52 2.81 16.14
C ASP A 286 -0.09 2.08 17.42
N PHE A 287 1.18 1.67 17.45
CA PHE A 287 1.86 1.12 18.62
C PHE A 287 3.11 1.96 18.93
N ALA A 288 3.87 1.60 19.98
CA ALA A 288 4.97 2.42 20.47
C ALA A 288 6.09 2.65 19.44
N ASP A 289 6.47 1.61 18.69
CA ASP A 289 7.63 1.62 17.79
C ASP A 289 7.26 1.39 16.31
N PHE A 290 6.00 1.09 16.04
CA PHE A 290 5.51 0.68 14.73
C PHE A 290 4.00 0.91 14.62
N SER A 291 3.48 0.78 13.41
CA SER A 291 2.05 0.80 13.13
C SER A 291 1.68 -0.34 12.19
N ILE A 292 0.44 -0.79 12.23
CA ILE A 292 -0.11 -1.80 11.31
C ILE A 292 -1.10 -1.10 10.40
N LEU A 293 -0.84 -1.17 9.08
CA LEU A 293 -1.69 -0.59 8.05
C LEU A 293 -2.51 -1.72 7.41
N ARG A 294 -3.82 -1.73 7.61
CA ARG A 294 -4.73 -2.69 6.97
C ARG A 294 -5.60 -2.01 5.92
N PRO A 295 -6.25 -2.76 5.01
CA PRO A 295 -7.18 -2.17 4.07
C PRO A 295 -8.19 -1.33 4.84
N LEU A 296 -8.46 -0.13 4.30
CA LEU A 296 -9.33 0.85 4.93
C LEU A 296 -10.78 0.32 5.12
N GLY A 297 -11.12 -0.80 4.48
CA GLY A 297 -12.44 -1.44 4.58
C GLY A 297 -13.48 -0.80 3.66
N ILE A 298 -13.05 -0.21 2.54
CA ILE A 298 -13.96 0.29 1.51
C ILE A 298 -14.52 -0.91 0.76
N GLU A 299 -15.69 -1.38 1.19
CA GLU A 299 -16.48 -2.35 0.42
C GLU A 299 -17.02 -1.65 -0.83
N THR A 300 -16.60 -2.12 -2.01
CA THR A 300 -17.19 -1.74 -3.30
C THR A 300 -18.15 -2.84 -3.71
N ALA A 301 -19.45 -2.54 -3.77
CA ALA A 301 -20.39 -3.41 -4.45
C ALA A 301 -20.21 -3.18 -5.96
N ALA A 302 -19.84 -4.23 -6.71
CA ALA A 302 -19.70 -4.17 -8.15
C ALA A 302 -21.04 -3.76 -8.80
N ALA A 303 -20.96 -2.93 -9.85
CA ALA A 303 -22.14 -2.42 -10.55
C ALA A 303 -22.91 -3.56 -11.25
N THR A 304 -24.16 -3.76 -10.85
CA THR A 304 -25.16 -4.54 -11.60
C THR A 304 -26.31 -3.65 -12.07
N SER A 305 -26.92 -4.03 -13.18
CA SER A 305 -27.56 -3.14 -14.16
C SER A 305 -29.05 -2.82 -13.94
N GLU A 306 -29.48 -1.76 -14.63
CA GLU A 306 -30.85 -1.39 -15.06
C GLU A 306 -31.92 -1.12 -13.98
N THR A 307 -32.27 0.17 -13.88
CA THR A 307 -33.47 0.87 -13.36
C THR A 307 -34.26 0.34 -12.17
N ASP A 308 -34.47 -0.96 -11.99
CA ASP A 308 -35.32 -1.54 -10.95
C ASP A 308 -34.54 -2.11 -9.75
N GLY A 309 -33.21 -2.29 -9.88
CA GLY A 309 -32.37 -2.91 -8.84
C GLY A 309 -31.75 -1.95 -7.81
N ALA A 310 -31.56 -0.67 -8.13
CA ALA A 310 -30.77 0.25 -7.31
C ALA A 310 -31.31 0.47 -5.88
N PRO A 311 -32.62 0.65 -5.64
CA PRO A 311 -33.18 0.69 -4.29
C PRO A 311 -33.00 -0.63 -3.52
N ALA A 312 -33.03 -1.78 -4.21
CA ALA A 312 -32.87 -3.09 -3.60
C ALA A 312 -31.40 -3.35 -3.19
N GLU A 313 -30.43 -2.91 -4.00
CA GLU A 313 -29.01 -2.96 -3.67
C GLU A 313 -28.67 -2.12 -2.43
N LEU A 314 -29.18 -0.89 -2.36
CA LEU A 314 -29.02 -0.04 -1.19
C LEU A 314 -29.80 -0.57 0.03
N ALA A 315 -30.98 -1.17 -0.17
CA ALA A 315 -31.74 -1.81 0.90
C ALA A 315 -31.05 -3.06 1.47
N ALA A 316 -30.24 -3.76 0.66
CA ALA A 316 -29.41 -4.86 1.13
C ALA A 316 -28.27 -4.39 2.05
N ILE A 317 -27.83 -3.13 1.89
CA ILE A 317 -26.87 -2.48 2.80
C ILE A 317 -27.59 -1.98 4.06
N ASP A 318 -28.65 -1.20 3.88
CA ASP A 318 -29.55 -0.74 4.95
C ASP A 318 -30.95 -0.46 4.36
N PRO A 319 -32.02 -1.13 4.82
CA PRO A 319 -33.39 -0.89 4.34
C PRO A 319 -33.83 0.57 4.38
N GLU A 320 -33.39 1.34 5.39
CA GLU A 320 -33.72 2.76 5.53
C GLU A 320 -32.98 3.61 4.49
N LEU A 321 -31.76 3.24 4.12
CA LEU A 321 -30.99 3.89 3.05
C LEU A 321 -31.64 3.64 1.69
N GLY A 322 -32.01 2.40 1.40
CA GLY A 322 -32.73 2.06 0.16
C GLY A 322 -34.05 2.83 0.03
N ALA A 323 -34.81 2.95 1.13
CA ALA A 323 -36.03 3.74 1.19
C ALA A 323 -35.78 5.24 1.00
N ALA A 324 -34.74 5.79 1.64
CA ALA A 324 -34.36 7.21 1.52
C ALA A 324 -33.92 7.56 0.10
N PHE A 325 -33.10 6.72 -0.54
CA PHE A 325 -32.69 6.89 -1.93
C PHE A 325 -33.89 6.84 -2.89
N ALA A 326 -34.77 5.83 -2.75
CA ALA A 326 -35.96 5.72 -3.58
C ALA A 326 -36.94 6.88 -3.40
N ARG A 327 -37.06 7.41 -2.17
CA ARG A 327 -37.85 8.61 -1.87
C ARG A 327 -37.27 9.83 -2.59
N TYR A 328 -35.96 10.02 -2.53
CA TYR A 328 -35.27 11.11 -3.23
C TYR A 328 -35.46 11.02 -4.75
N GLU A 329 -35.27 9.84 -5.36
CA GLU A 329 -35.42 9.66 -6.81
C GLU A 329 -36.85 9.93 -7.29
N ARG A 330 -37.88 9.46 -6.55
CA ARG A 330 -39.28 9.78 -6.87
C ARG A 330 -39.56 11.28 -6.76
N ALA A 331 -39.05 11.94 -5.73
CA ALA A 331 -39.21 13.37 -5.54
C ALA A 331 -38.52 14.19 -6.63
N LEU A 332 -37.36 13.71 -7.11
CA LEU A 332 -36.66 14.32 -8.23
C LEU A 332 -37.46 14.22 -9.52
N LEU A 333 -37.98 13.03 -9.85
CA LEU A 333 -38.79 12.80 -11.05
C LEU A 333 -40.14 13.52 -11.01
N ALA A 334 -40.74 13.66 -9.84
CA ALA A 334 -42.01 14.36 -9.64
C ALA A 334 -41.86 15.89 -9.53
N GLY A 335 -40.63 16.41 -9.44
CA GLY A 335 -40.39 17.83 -9.16
C GLY A 335 -40.82 18.28 -7.75
N ASP A 336 -40.89 17.34 -6.80
CA ASP A 336 -41.18 17.63 -5.40
C ASP A 336 -39.94 18.22 -4.71
N VAL A 337 -39.81 19.53 -4.79
CA VAL A 337 -38.69 20.30 -4.22
C VAL A 337 -38.63 20.17 -2.69
N ALA A 338 -39.76 20.05 -2.00
CA ALA A 338 -39.79 19.94 -0.54
C ALA A 338 -39.16 18.62 -0.09
N THR A 339 -39.56 17.49 -0.67
CA THR A 339 -38.96 16.19 -0.34
C THR A 339 -37.48 16.12 -0.76
N GLN A 340 -37.09 16.75 -1.87
CA GLN A 340 -35.69 16.83 -2.25
C GLN A 340 -34.84 17.61 -1.23
N GLN A 341 -35.40 18.66 -0.60
CA GLN A 341 -34.74 19.41 0.47
C GLN A 341 -34.61 18.59 1.74
N GLU A 342 -35.68 17.93 2.17
CA GLU A 342 -35.67 17.05 3.35
C GLU A 342 -34.70 15.87 3.24
N SER A 343 -34.38 15.44 2.02
CA SER A 343 -33.42 14.36 1.76
C SER A 343 -31.96 14.78 2.02
N PHE A 344 -31.67 16.08 2.12
CA PHE A 344 -30.35 16.62 2.42
C PHE A 344 -30.21 16.95 3.91
N SER A 345 -28.97 16.93 4.41
CA SER A 345 -28.68 17.29 5.79
C SER A 345 -29.06 18.76 6.08
N ALA A 346 -29.58 19.00 7.29
CA ALA A 346 -29.86 20.35 7.78
C ALA A 346 -28.60 21.09 8.27
N SER A 347 -27.43 20.44 8.26
CA SER A 347 -26.16 21.06 8.64
C SER A 347 -25.82 22.25 7.73
N ALA A 348 -25.22 23.29 8.31
CA ALA A 348 -24.70 24.44 7.56
C ALA A 348 -23.60 24.05 6.54
N ASP A 349 -22.95 22.91 6.75
CA ASP A 349 -21.84 22.42 5.93
C ASP A 349 -22.27 21.53 4.76
N VAL A 350 -23.59 21.27 4.60
CA VAL A 350 -24.08 20.47 3.47
C VAL A 350 -23.67 21.13 2.16
N VAL A 351 -23.08 20.37 1.24
CA VAL A 351 -22.55 20.91 -0.02
C VAL A 351 -23.17 20.24 -1.24
N ARG A 352 -23.49 21.04 -2.25
CA ARG A 352 -23.81 20.54 -3.59
C ARG A 352 -22.98 21.27 -4.62
N VAL A 353 -22.28 20.54 -5.49
CA VAL A 353 -21.59 21.11 -6.64
C VAL A 353 -22.42 20.88 -7.89
N ASP A 354 -22.57 21.94 -8.68
CA ASP A 354 -23.20 21.91 -10.01
C ASP A 354 -22.32 22.67 -11.00
N GLY A 355 -22.73 22.78 -12.26
CA GLY A 355 -21.94 23.43 -13.32
C GLY A 355 -21.56 24.90 -13.06
N ASP A 356 -22.27 25.57 -12.15
CA ASP A 356 -22.05 26.98 -11.78
C ASP A 356 -21.14 27.14 -10.55
N GLY A 357 -20.71 26.04 -9.92
CA GLY A 357 -19.87 26.04 -8.71
C GLY A 357 -20.55 25.46 -7.46
N PRO A 358 -19.91 25.60 -6.27
CA PRO A 358 -20.41 25.02 -5.02
C PRO A 358 -21.55 25.82 -4.41
N LEU A 359 -22.58 25.11 -3.95
CA LEU A 359 -23.69 25.58 -3.13
C LEU A 359 -23.51 25.01 -1.72
N VAL A 360 -23.37 25.89 -0.73
CA VAL A 360 -23.10 25.48 0.66
C VAL A 360 -24.26 25.92 1.55
N GLY A 361 -24.78 24.98 2.33
CA GLY A 361 -25.83 25.19 3.31
C GLY A 361 -27.26 25.03 2.76
N PRO A 362 -28.26 24.73 3.64
CA PRO A 362 -29.63 24.44 3.21
C PRO A 362 -30.30 25.59 2.43
N SER A 363 -30.04 26.84 2.83
CA SER A 363 -30.61 28.02 2.17
C SER A 363 -30.13 28.19 0.73
N ALA A 364 -28.85 27.91 0.45
CA ALA A 364 -28.30 27.99 -0.91
C ALA A 364 -28.89 26.91 -1.81
N LEU A 365 -29.03 25.68 -1.29
CA LEU A 365 -29.68 24.57 -2.01
C LEU A 365 -31.17 24.86 -2.27
N ALA A 366 -31.88 25.46 -1.32
CA ALA A 366 -33.28 25.84 -1.47
C ALA A 366 -33.46 26.93 -2.53
N ALA A 367 -32.66 27.99 -2.48
CA ALA A 367 -32.66 29.05 -3.49
C ALA A 367 -32.34 28.52 -4.89
N TYR A 368 -31.34 27.64 -4.99
CA TYR A 368 -30.98 26.97 -6.25
C TYR A 368 -32.14 26.17 -6.86
N ARG A 369 -32.83 25.36 -6.04
CA ARG A 369 -33.97 24.55 -6.49
C ARG A 369 -35.21 25.39 -6.83
N ALA A 370 -35.39 26.54 -6.19
CA ALA A 370 -36.46 27.47 -6.54
C ALA A 370 -36.20 28.19 -7.87
N ALA A 371 -34.93 28.40 -8.23
CA ALA A 371 -34.53 29.19 -9.39
C ALA A 371 -34.37 28.38 -10.69
N ARG A 372 -34.27 27.05 -10.64
CA ARG A 372 -34.09 26.18 -11.83
C ARG A 372 -35.26 25.18 -11.98
N PRO A 373 -35.74 24.93 -13.22
CA PRO A 373 -36.82 23.98 -13.46
C PRO A 373 -36.41 22.55 -13.07
N THR A 374 -37.41 21.73 -12.74
CA THR A 374 -37.25 20.28 -12.51
C THR A 374 -36.43 19.67 -13.65
N PRO A 375 -35.47 18.78 -13.37
CA PRO A 375 -34.75 18.05 -14.41
C PRO A 375 -35.74 17.41 -15.39
N GLY A 376 -35.44 17.47 -16.69
CA GLY A 376 -36.22 16.74 -17.69
C GLY A 376 -36.25 15.23 -17.40
N PRO A 377 -37.14 14.48 -18.05
CA PRO A 377 -37.28 13.04 -17.81
C PRO A 377 -35.91 12.36 -17.92
N ARG A 378 -35.59 11.50 -16.95
CA ARG A 378 -34.33 10.78 -16.89
C ARG A 378 -34.53 9.32 -16.52
N ARG A 379 -33.57 8.48 -16.88
CA ARG A 379 -33.53 7.06 -16.50
C ARG A 379 -32.20 6.74 -15.83
N LEU A 380 -32.26 6.13 -14.64
CA LEU A 380 -31.06 5.65 -13.94
C LEU A 380 -30.51 4.43 -14.68
N ARG A 381 -29.33 4.57 -15.29
CA ARG A 381 -28.69 3.52 -16.09
C ARG A 381 -27.82 2.60 -15.24
N ALA A 382 -27.06 3.17 -14.31
CA ALA A 382 -26.17 2.43 -13.43
C ALA A 382 -26.03 3.15 -12.08
N LEU A 383 -25.82 2.37 -11.01
CA LEU A 383 -25.49 2.84 -9.68
C LEU A 383 -24.22 2.11 -9.21
N HIS A 384 -23.22 2.86 -8.77
CA HIS A 384 -22.07 2.33 -8.07
C HIS A 384 -22.09 2.80 -6.62
N THR A 385 -21.91 1.87 -5.68
CA THR A 385 -21.98 2.16 -4.25
C THR A 385 -20.67 1.81 -3.58
N MET A 386 -20.14 2.75 -2.81
CA MET A 386 -18.93 2.60 -2.01
C MET A 386 -19.25 2.91 -0.54
N ARG A 387 -18.77 2.07 0.37
CA ARG A 387 -18.84 2.35 1.81
C ARG A 387 -17.55 3.00 2.29
N SER A 388 -17.62 4.20 2.86
CA SER A 388 -16.46 4.86 3.47
C SER A 388 -16.32 4.45 4.94
N PRO A 389 -15.10 4.42 5.50
CA PRO A 389 -14.90 4.32 6.94
C PRO A 389 -15.61 5.48 7.64
N GLY A 390 -16.31 5.19 8.73
CA GLY A 390 -17.13 6.19 9.45
C GLY A 390 -18.59 6.27 8.99
N GLU A 391 -19.15 5.15 8.49
CA GLU A 391 -20.59 4.96 8.24
C GLU A 391 -21.23 5.83 7.14
N THR A 392 -20.44 6.39 6.22
CA THR A 392 -20.99 7.10 5.05
C THR A 392 -21.05 6.21 3.82
N ILE A 393 -22.08 6.41 2.99
CA ILE A 393 -22.28 5.68 1.74
C ILE A 393 -22.15 6.65 0.57
N ILE A 394 -21.26 6.37 -0.36
CA ILE A 394 -21.08 7.15 -1.57
C ILE A 394 -21.78 6.41 -2.71
N THR A 395 -22.74 7.07 -3.35
CA THR A 395 -23.41 6.56 -4.54
C THR A 395 -22.98 7.38 -5.75
N VAL A 396 -22.49 6.73 -6.81
CA VAL A 396 -22.22 7.35 -8.11
C VAL A 396 -23.22 6.77 -9.12
N SER A 397 -24.14 7.60 -9.58
CA SER A 397 -25.18 7.21 -10.53
C SER A 397 -24.87 7.74 -11.93
N THR A 398 -25.09 6.92 -12.94
CA THR A 398 -25.10 7.31 -14.36
C THR A 398 -26.55 7.38 -14.82
N ASN A 399 -26.94 8.51 -15.38
CA ASN A 399 -28.32 8.82 -15.75
C ASN A 399 -28.42 9.21 -17.23
N GLU A 400 -29.36 8.59 -17.94
CA GLU A 400 -29.77 8.96 -19.29
C GLU A 400 -30.78 10.11 -19.21
N ARG A 401 -30.50 11.23 -19.89
CA ARG A 401 -31.48 12.30 -20.09
C ARG A 401 -32.35 11.95 -21.28
N LEU A 402 -33.66 12.11 -21.15
CA LEU A 402 -34.63 11.79 -22.19
C LEU A 402 -35.23 13.06 -22.80
N GLY A 403 -35.37 13.07 -24.12
CA GLY A 403 -36.11 14.07 -24.86
C GLY A 403 -37.62 13.88 -24.72
N ALA A 404 -38.39 14.83 -25.23
CA ALA A 404 -39.87 14.76 -25.20
C ALA A 404 -40.44 13.56 -25.98
N ASP A 405 -39.66 12.97 -26.91
CA ASP A 405 -40.00 11.76 -27.67
C ASP A 405 -39.50 10.46 -27.00
N GLY A 406 -38.94 10.55 -25.78
CA GLY A 406 -38.39 9.42 -25.04
C GLY A 406 -37.01 8.95 -25.51
N ARG A 407 -36.39 9.62 -26.49
CA ARG A 407 -35.02 9.29 -26.92
C ARG A 407 -33.99 9.81 -25.94
N ILE A 408 -32.85 9.10 -25.84
CA ILE A 408 -31.71 9.55 -25.03
C ILE A 408 -31.08 10.78 -25.71
N VAL A 409 -31.04 11.91 -25.00
CA VAL A 409 -30.46 13.19 -25.45
C VAL A 409 -29.13 13.51 -24.74
N GLY A 410 -28.61 12.56 -23.97
CA GLY A 410 -27.27 12.62 -23.39
C GLY A 410 -27.18 11.94 -22.03
N LEU A 411 -25.96 11.90 -21.47
CA LEU A 411 -25.67 11.27 -20.19
C LEU A 411 -25.24 12.29 -19.13
N SER A 412 -25.46 11.94 -17.86
CA SER A 412 -25.00 12.69 -16.70
C SER A 412 -24.60 11.77 -15.57
N THR A 413 -23.67 12.21 -14.75
CA THR A 413 -23.35 11.57 -13.47
C THR A 413 -23.92 12.37 -12.32
N GLN A 414 -24.31 11.66 -11.27
CA GLN A 414 -24.63 12.25 -9.98
C GLN A 414 -23.97 11.42 -8.88
N THR A 415 -23.09 12.08 -8.13
CA THR A 415 -22.49 11.54 -6.91
C THR A 415 -23.24 12.08 -5.70
N GLN A 416 -23.56 11.22 -4.74
CA GLN A 416 -24.09 11.61 -3.43
C GLN A 416 -23.29 10.92 -2.33
N VAL A 417 -23.01 11.64 -1.26
CA VAL A 417 -22.47 11.11 -0.02
C VAL A 417 -23.60 11.14 1.01
N TRP A 418 -23.98 9.95 1.48
CA TRP A 418 -25.03 9.72 2.46
C TRP A 418 -24.40 9.48 3.83
N ALA A 419 -24.99 10.05 4.87
CA ALA A 419 -24.62 9.79 6.26
C ALA A 419 -25.87 9.47 7.07
N ARG A 420 -25.72 8.61 8.09
CA ARG A 420 -26.76 8.39 9.08
C ARG A 420 -26.77 9.57 10.05
N THR A 421 -27.92 10.21 10.20
CA THR A 421 -28.16 11.30 11.16
C THR A 421 -29.22 10.86 12.17
N ASP A 422 -29.47 11.66 13.21
CA ASP A 422 -30.55 11.41 14.18
C ASP A 422 -31.93 11.29 13.50
N ASP A 423 -32.13 11.97 12.37
CA ASP A 423 -33.36 11.94 11.57
C ASP A 423 -33.32 10.88 10.44
N GLY A 424 -32.34 9.97 10.47
CA GLY A 424 -32.12 8.92 9.47
C GLY A 424 -31.10 9.30 8.40
N TRP A 425 -31.07 8.55 7.29
CA TRP A 425 -30.12 8.77 6.19
C TRP A 425 -30.36 10.11 5.48
N ARG A 426 -29.29 10.90 5.32
CA ARG A 426 -29.31 12.20 4.64
C ARG A 426 -28.12 12.36 3.70
N VAL A 427 -28.34 13.07 2.60
CA VAL A 427 -27.27 13.51 1.70
C VAL A 427 -26.52 14.67 2.37
N ILE A 428 -25.23 14.47 2.63
CA ILE A 428 -24.34 15.50 3.21
C ILE A 428 -23.49 16.20 2.14
N ALA A 429 -23.24 15.53 1.01
CA ALA A 429 -22.59 16.12 -0.15
C ALA A 429 -23.18 15.56 -1.45
N ALA A 430 -23.28 16.38 -2.49
CA ALA A 430 -23.66 15.91 -3.82
C ALA A 430 -22.89 16.65 -4.93
N CYS A 431 -22.67 15.98 -6.05
CA CYS A 431 -22.11 16.58 -7.26
C CYS A 431 -22.88 16.07 -8.48
N VAL A 432 -23.26 16.96 -9.39
CA VAL A 432 -23.88 16.59 -10.66
C VAL A 432 -23.03 17.13 -11.79
N ALA A 433 -22.69 16.27 -12.74
CA ALA A 433 -21.89 16.64 -13.91
C ALA A 433 -22.51 16.06 -15.19
N PRO A 434 -22.56 16.84 -16.30
CA PRO A 434 -22.82 16.26 -17.60
C PRO A 434 -21.65 15.33 -17.98
N MET A 435 -21.94 14.22 -18.64
CA MET A 435 -20.89 13.45 -19.32
C MET A 435 -20.77 13.95 -20.75
N SER A 436 -19.53 14.14 -21.20
CA SER A 436 -19.21 14.30 -22.62
C SER A 436 -19.74 13.08 -23.39
N ASP A 437 -20.32 13.28 -24.57
CA ASP A 437 -20.74 12.14 -25.40
C ASP A 437 -19.56 11.19 -25.64
N PRO A 438 -19.76 9.86 -25.55
CA PRO A 438 -18.76 8.93 -26.02
C PRO A 438 -18.55 9.17 -27.51
N ASN A 439 -17.28 9.26 -27.92
CA ASN A 439 -16.83 9.40 -29.29
C ASN A 439 -17.64 8.48 -30.24
N PRO A 440 -18.09 8.91 -31.44
CA PRO A 440 -18.98 8.13 -32.29
C PRO A 440 -18.28 6.98 -33.07
N THR A 441 -17.22 6.36 -32.53
CA THR A 441 -16.44 5.32 -33.23
C THR A 441 -16.77 3.88 -32.82
N ASP A 442 -17.70 3.65 -31.89
CA ASP A 442 -18.15 2.29 -31.54
C ASP A 442 -19.54 2.02 -32.10
N ASP A 443 -19.65 1.90 -33.42
CA ASP A 443 -20.78 1.23 -34.09
C ASP A 443 -20.30 -0.16 -34.57
N PRO A 444 -20.68 -1.27 -33.91
CA PRO A 444 -20.44 -2.60 -34.42
C PRO A 444 -21.56 -2.97 -35.39
N SER A 445 -21.64 -2.27 -36.53
CA SER A 445 -22.51 -2.70 -37.62
C SER A 445 -21.75 -3.68 -38.53
N PRO A 446 -22.29 -4.88 -38.82
CA PRO A 446 -21.61 -5.87 -39.63
C PRO A 446 -21.58 -5.41 -41.09
N ALA A 447 -20.43 -5.52 -41.73
CA ALA A 447 -20.27 -5.34 -43.16
C ALA A 447 -21.20 -6.29 -43.92
N GLY A 448 -22.34 -5.78 -44.37
CA GLY A 448 -23.21 -6.42 -45.35
C GLY A 448 -22.60 -6.28 -46.74
N GLY A 449 -22.30 -7.42 -47.37
CA GLY A 449 -21.67 -7.48 -48.67
C GLY A 449 -22.53 -6.99 -49.84
N ARG A 450 -21.84 -6.51 -50.87
CA ARG A 450 -21.93 -6.96 -52.26
C ARG A 450 -20.69 -6.54 -53.03
#